data_AF-A0A542EI59-F1
#
_entry.id   AF-A0A542EI59-F1
#
_cell.length_a   1.000
_cell.length_b   1.000
_cell.length_c   1.000
_cell.angle_alpha   90.00
_cell.angle_beta   90.00
_cell.angle_gamma   90.00
#
_symmetry.space_group_name_H-M   'P 1'
#
loop_
_entity.id
_entity.type
_entity.pdbx_description
1 polymer ?
#
loop_
_entity_poly.entity_id
_entity_poly.type
_entity_poly.pdbx_seq_one_letter_code
_entity_poly.pdbx_strand_id
1 'polypeptide(L)'
;MVEKIARAALQRAGEITDRPVTITIDGRSSTGKTTLAGELSAVLDDAPVVHMDDLYPGWNGLAAALPALTDDILIPLRGNEIATYEQYDWIEGDFTAELFVEPAPYVIVEGCGCSVGPAGQLSDVRVWLEADDDLRRARGLVRDAGAFDEHWDTWAEQEESLFTGDETREHADLVFDTSHLLRESA
;
A
#
# COMPACT_ATOMS: atom_id res chain seq x y z
N MET A 1 16.20 -0.11 2.33
CA MET A 1 14.96 0.71 2.29
C MET A 1 14.36 0.80 3.68
N VAL A 2 14.06 -0.34 4.30
CA VAL A 2 13.52 -0.49 5.68
C VAL A 2 14.12 0.49 6.70
N GLU A 3 15.44 0.52 6.89
CA GLU A 3 16.07 1.38 7.91
C GLU A 3 15.75 2.88 7.71
N LYS A 4 15.69 3.35 6.46
CA LYS A 4 15.37 4.76 6.16
C LYS A 4 13.90 5.07 6.50
N ILE A 5 13.00 4.14 6.18
CA ILE A 5 11.56 4.29 6.46
C ILE A 5 11.32 4.22 7.97
N ALA A 6 11.89 3.24 8.66
CA ALA A 6 11.79 3.10 10.11
C ALA A 6 12.31 4.36 10.84
N ARG A 7 13.43 4.94 10.37
CA ARG A 7 13.94 6.20 10.92
C ARG A 7 12.96 7.36 10.74
N ALA A 8 12.34 7.49 9.56
CA ALA A 8 11.33 8.53 9.31
C ALA A 8 10.09 8.33 10.21
N ALA A 9 9.64 7.08 10.36
CA ALA A 9 8.54 6.72 11.25
C ALA A 9 8.84 7.05 12.72
N LEU A 10 10.03 6.69 13.21
CA LEU A 10 10.49 7.01 14.57
C LEU A 10 10.55 8.52 14.83
N GLN A 11 10.94 9.31 13.82
CA GLN A 11 10.94 10.77 13.93
C GLN A 11 9.51 11.30 14.10
N ARG A 12 8.56 10.81 13.30
CA ARG A 12 7.13 11.16 13.42
C ARG A 12 6.53 10.75 14.76
N ALA A 13 6.90 9.58 15.29
CA ALA A 13 6.44 9.11 16.60
C ALA A 13 6.95 9.97 17.77
N GLY A 14 8.03 10.73 17.58
CA GLY A 14 8.48 11.73 18.56
C GLY A 14 7.59 12.99 18.60
N GLU A 15 6.81 13.24 17.55
CA GLU A 15 5.91 14.39 17.39
C GLU A 15 4.44 14.01 17.64
N ILE A 16 4.07 12.77 17.28
CA ILE A 16 2.72 12.22 17.35
C ILE A 16 2.70 11.14 18.43
N THR A 17 2.04 11.43 19.55
CA THR A 17 2.05 10.54 20.73
C THR A 17 0.67 10.06 21.16
N ASP A 18 -0.39 10.58 20.55
CA ASP A 18 -1.80 10.37 20.93
C ASP A 18 -2.58 9.46 19.96
N ARG A 19 -1.93 9.01 18.88
CA ARG A 19 -2.50 8.14 17.83
C ARG A 19 -1.38 7.40 17.08
N PRO A 20 -1.71 6.40 16.24
CA PRO A 20 -0.74 5.76 15.35
C PRO A 20 -0.01 6.74 14.42
N VAL A 21 1.24 6.43 14.11
CA VAL A 21 1.96 6.97 12.94
C VAL A 21 1.64 6.09 11.74
N THR A 22 0.97 6.65 10.74
CA THR A 22 0.62 5.90 9.53
C THR A 22 1.69 6.02 8.46
N ILE A 23 2.12 4.86 7.92
CA ILE A 23 3.13 4.74 6.89
C ILE A 23 2.49 4.13 5.64
N THR A 24 2.43 4.87 4.54
CA THR A 24 1.95 4.36 3.26
C THR A 24 3.11 3.92 2.38
N ILE A 25 3.02 2.72 1.81
CA ILE A 25 3.95 2.17 0.83
C ILE A 25 3.18 1.97 -0.47
N ASP A 26 3.27 2.97 -1.33
CA ASP A 26 2.57 3.07 -2.61
C ASP A 26 3.54 2.83 -3.77
N GLY A 27 3.00 2.76 -4.98
CA GLY A 27 3.71 2.43 -6.21
C GLY A 27 2.91 1.46 -7.05
N ARG A 28 3.36 1.27 -8.29
CA ARG A 28 2.71 0.34 -9.22
C ARG A 28 2.78 -1.11 -8.75
N SER A 29 1.90 -1.94 -9.29
CA SER A 29 1.91 -3.39 -9.12
C SER A 29 3.29 -3.96 -9.43
N SER A 30 3.67 -5.01 -8.69
CA SER A 30 4.93 -5.76 -8.89
C SER A 30 6.24 -4.99 -8.61
N THR A 31 6.20 -3.90 -7.83
CA THR A 31 7.39 -3.16 -7.37
C THR A 31 8.00 -3.67 -6.06
N GLY A 32 7.33 -4.59 -5.36
CA GLY A 32 7.83 -5.22 -4.12
C GLY A 32 7.29 -4.64 -2.80
N LYS A 33 6.19 -3.87 -2.86
CA LYS A 33 5.56 -3.19 -1.71
C LYS A 33 5.24 -4.14 -0.56
N THR A 34 4.51 -5.23 -0.81
CA THR A 34 4.16 -6.24 0.20
C THR A 34 5.38 -6.83 0.91
N THR A 35 6.47 -7.11 0.18
CA THR A 35 7.72 -7.59 0.78
C THR A 35 8.33 -6.53 1.69
N LEU A 36 8.43 -5.30 1.21
CA LEU A 36 8.98 -4.19 2.00
C LEU A 36 8.12 -3.88 3.24
N ALA A 37 6.79 -3.97 3.13
CA ALA A 37 5.86 -3.77 4.23
C ALA A 37 6.06 -4.83 5.33
N GLY A 38 6.21 -6.10 4.95
CA GLY A 38 6.50 -7.18 5.90
C GLY A 38 7.85 -7.03 6.60
N GLU A 39 8.90 -6.67 5.86
CA GLU A 39 10.21 -6.38 6.47
C GLU A 39 10.18 -5.17 7.42
N LEU A 40 9.41 -4.14 7.05
CA LEU A 40 9.25 -2.95 7.89
C LEU A 40 8.43 -3.24 9.15
N SER A 41 7.34 -4.01 9.03
CA SER A 41 6.50 -4.46 10.14
C SER A 41 7.35 -5.16 11.21
N ALA A 42 8.20 -6.11 10.80
CA ALA A 42 9.09 -6.84 11.71
C ALA A 42 10.10 -5.94 12.45
N VAL A 43 10.53 -4.83 11.83
CA VAL A 43 11.44 -3.86 12.46
C VAL A 43 10.71 -2.88 13.38
N LEU A 44 9.40 -2.70 13.20
CA LEU A 44 8.54 -1.82 13.98
C LEU A 44 7.67 -2.60 14.97
N ASP A 45 8.26 -3.61 15.62
CA ASP A 45 7.62 -4.44 16.65
C ASP A 45 6.30 -5.09 16.18
N ASP A 46 6.33 -5.73 15.01
CA ASP A 46 5.19 -6.41 14.38
C ASP A 46 4.00 -5.47 14.11
N ALA A 47 4.30 -4.25 13.63
CA ALA A 47 3.28 -3.25 13.29
C ALA A 47 2.22 -3.81 12.31
N PRO A 48 0.91 -3.56 12.53
CA PRO A 48 -0.15 -4.00 11.63
C PRO A 48 0.05 -3.51 10.20
N VAL A 49 -0.27 -4.36 9.23
CA VAL A 49 -0.23 -4.07 7.80
C VAL A 49 -1.64 -4.18 7.21
N VAL A 50 -2.09 -3.13 6.54
CA VAL A 50 -3.31 -3.10 5.72
C VAL A 50 -2.90 -3.30 4.27
N HIS A 51 -3.51 -4.29 3.61
CA HIS A 51 -3.26 -4.60 2.21
C HIS A 51 -4.39 -4.01 1.36
N MET A 52 -4.06 -3.17 0.38
CA MET A 52 -5.08 -2.65 -0.54
C MET A 52 -5.73 -3.74 -1.40
N ASP A 53 -5.08 -4.90 -1.56
CA ASP A 53 -5.65 -6.06 -2.24
C ASP A 53 -6.95 -6.54 -1.57
N ASP A 54 -7.16 -6.26 -0.28
CA ASP A 54 -8.41 -6.55 0.43
C ASP A 54 -9.52 -5.53 0.11
N LEU A 55 -9.19 -4.37 -0.45
CA LEU A 55 -10.12 -3.24 -0.62
C LEU A 55 -10.58 -3.06 -2.07
N TYR A 56 -9.89 -3.66 -3.04
CA TYR A 56 -10.22 -3.48 -4.47
C TYR A 56 -11.46 -4.30 -4.86
N PRO A 57 -12.58 -3.67 -5.28
CA PRO A 57 -13.72 -4.40 -5.85
C PRO A 57 -13.40 -4.88 -7.27
N GLY A 58 -12.57 -5.92 -7.37
CA GLY A 58 -12.14 -6.55 -8.60
C GLY A 58 -11.13 -5.72 -9.42
N TRP A 59 -10.87 -6.19 -10.64
CA TRP A 59 -9.80 -5.65 -11.50
C TRP A 59 -10.01 -4.22 -12.02
N ASN A 60 -11.19 -3.63 -11.83
CA ASN A 60 -11.48 -2.22 -12.15
C ASN A 60 -11.66 -1.37 -10.88
N GLY A 61 -11.25 -1.92 -9.73
CA GLY A 61 -11.57 -1.39 -8.42
C GLY A 61 -10.55 -0.40 -7.84
N LEU A 62 -9.47 -0.07 -8.55
CA LEU A 62 -8.35 0.69 -7.97
C LEU A 62 -8.81 2.02 -7.36
N ALA A 63 -9.48 2.87 -8.15
CA ALA A 63 -10.01 4.15 -7.65
C ALA A 63 -11.21 3.95 -6.71
N ALA A 64 -11.98 2.87 -6.90
CA ALA A 64 -13.16 2.57 -6.11
C ALA A 64 -12.84 2.16 -4.66
N ALA A 65 -11.62 1.66 -4.41
CA ALA A 65 -11.15 1.29 -3.07
C ALA A 65 -10.73 2.48 -2.19
N LEU A 66 -10.41 3.63 -2.79
CA LEU A 66 -9.82 4.76 -2.05
C LEU A 66 -10.75 5.37 -0.97
N PRO A 67 -12.08 5.47 -1.19
CA PRO A 67 -12.99 5.91 -0.14
C PRO A 67 -12.95 4.99 1.08
N ALA A 68 -13.00 3.66 0.91
CA ALA A 68 -12.94 2.71 2.02
C ALA A 68 -11.63 2.82 2.81
N LEU A 69 -10.49 2.94 2.11
CA LEU A 69 -9.22 3.22 2.79
C LEU A 69 -9.28 4.50 3.64
N THR A 70 -9.88 5.56 3.10
CA THR A 70 -9.90 6.87 3.78
C THR A 70 -10.87 6.85 4.96
N ASP A 71 -12.13 6.50 4.70
CA ASP A 71 -13.25 6.68 5.60
C ASP A 71 -13.30 5.59 6.68
N ASP A 72 -12.97 4.35 6.32
CA ASP A 72 -13.12 3.20 7.22
C ASP A 72 -11.81 2.82 7.93
N ILE A 73 -10.66 3.28 7.42
CA ILE A 73 -9.34 2.92 7.97
C ILE A 73 -8.58 4.15 8.46
N LEU A 74 -8.21 5.07 7.57
CA LEU A 74 -7.29 6.16 7.93
C LEU A 74 -7.91 7.19 8.88
N ILE A 75 -9.18 7.56 8.69
CA ILE A 75 -9.88 8.48 9.58
C ILE A 75 -10.04 7.91 11.00
N PRO A 76 -10.53 6.66 11.21
CA PRO A 76 -10.58 6.04 12.53
C PRO A 76 -9.21 5.95 13.21
N LEU A 77 -8.18 5.50 12.48
CA LEU A 77 -6.82 5.42 13.04
C LEU A 77 -6.29 6.82 13.42
N ARG A 78 -6.58 7.85 12.64
CA ARG A 78 -6.25 9.25 13.00
C ARG A 78 -6.96 9.72 14.27
N GLY A 79 -8.13 9.16 14.59
CA GLY A 79 -8.85 9.35 15.85
C GLY A 79 -8.34 8.46 17.00
N ASN A 80 -7.34 7.62 16.78
CA ASN A 80 -6.91 6.55 17.70
C ASN A 80 -8.05 5.57 18.03
N GLU A 81 -8.88 5.27 17.03
CA GLU A 81 -10.01 4.35 17.09
C GLU A 81 -9.74 3.08 16.27
N ILE A 82 -10.45 2.00 16.59
CA ILE A 82 -10.38 0.75 15.82
C ILE A 82 -10.94 1.03 14.42
N ALA A 83 -10.16 0.68 13.39
CA ALA A 83 -10.62 0.66 12.01
C ALA A 83 -11.29 -0.68 11.70
N THR A 84 -12.38 -0.64 10.93
CA THR A 84 -13.13 -1.83 10.51
C THR A 84 -13.47 -1.68 9.03
N TYR A 85 -13.15 -2.67 8.20
CA TYR A 85 -13.37 -2.64 6.75
C TYR A 85 -13.70 -4.01 6.20
N GLU A 86 -14.31 -4.03 5.02
CA GLU A 86 -14.67 -5.28 4.33
C GLU A 86 -13.51 -5.78 3.45
N GLN A 87 -13.27 -7.09 3.47
CA GLN A 87 -12.29 -7.78 2.64
C GLN A 87 -12.94 -8.32 1.37
N TYR A 88 -12.34 -7.99 0.23
CA TYR A 88 -12.68 -8.52 -1.07
C TYR A 88 -12.08 -9.91 -1.29
N ASP A 89 -12.94 -10.88 -1.61
CA ASP A 89 -12.52 -12.21 -2.02
C ASP A 89 -12.43 -12.26 -3.54
N TRP A 90 -11.20 -12.38 -4.06
CA TRP A 90 -10.93 -12.42 -5.49
C TRP A 90 -11.43 -13.70 -6.19
N ILE A 91 -11.72 -14.77 -5.44
CA ILE A 91 -12.27 -16.02 -5.98
C ILE A 91 -13.79 -15.90 -6.11
N GLU A 92 -14.46 -15.40 -5.07
CA GLU A 92 -15.91 -15.22 -5.05
C GLU A 92 -16.35 -13.96 -5.82
N GLY A 93 -15.44 -12.99 -6.00
CA GLY A 93 -15.69 -11.74 -6.70
C GLY A 93 -16.56 -10.75 -5.92
N ASP A 94 -16.58 -10.86 -4.59
CA ASP A 94 -17.42 -10.05 -3.69
C ASP A 94 -16.71 -9.79 -2.35
N PHE A 95 -17.24 -8.87 -1.55
CA PHE A 95 -16.81 -8.66 -0.17
C PHE A 95 -17.43 -9.73 0.74
N THR A 96 -16.60 -10.51 1.43
CA THR A 96 -17.05 -11.73 2.13
C THR A 96 -16.72 -11.77 3.62
N ALA A 97 -15.83 -10.89 4.09
CA ALA A 97 -15.40 -10.86 5.48
C ALA A 97 -15.20 -9.42 5.99
N GLU A 98 -15.29 -9.25 7.30
CA GLU A 98 -14.96 -8.01 7.98
C GLU A 98 -13.61 -8.17 8.68
N LEU A 99 -12.70 -7.22 8.47
CA LEU A 99 -11.40 -7.12 9.11
C LEU A 99 -11.35 -5.90 10.03
N PHE A 100 -10.44 -5.94 10.99
CA PHE A 100 -10.20 -4.81 11.90
C PHE A 100 -8.72 -4.56 12.12
N VAL A 101 -8.37 -3.31 12.41
CA VAL A 101 -7.03 -2.88 12.81
C VAL A 101 -7.15 -2.08 14.09
N GLU A 102 -6.58 -2.62 15.16
CA GLU A 102 -6.45 -1.89 16.42
C GLU A 102 -5.39 -0.78 16.29
N PRO A 103 -5.57 0.38 16.97
CA PRO A 103 -4.53 1.38 17.05
C PRO A 103 -3.25 0.79 17.66
N ALA A 104 -2.15 0.95 16.93
CA ALA A 104 -0.81 0.59 17.34
C ALA A 104 0.12 1.81 17.19
N PRO A 105 1.33 1.83 17.78
CA PRO A 105 2.26 2.94 17.60
C PRO A 105 2.55 3.27 16.12
N TYR A 106 2.58 2.24 15.27
CA TYR A 106 2.71 2.35 13.82
C TYR A 106 1.64 1.50 13.14
N VAL A 107 1.11 1.99 12.02
CA VAL A 107 0.29 1.19 11.10
C VAL A 107 0.82 1.39 9.69
N ILE A 108 1.05 0.29 8.97
CA ILE A 108 1.53 0.30 7.59
C ILE A 108 0.34 0.05 6.67
N VAL A 109 0.21 0.83 5.61
CA VAL A 109 -0.75 0.58 4.53
C VAL A 109 0.05 0.39 3.24
N GLU A 110 -0.18 -0.70 2.54
CA GLU A 110 0.57 -1.01 1.32
C GLU A 110 -0.37 -1.40 0.17
N GLY A 111 -0.04 -0.90 -1.03
CA GLY A 111 -0.80 -1.21 -2.23
C GLY A 111 -0.93 -0.02 -3.16
N CYS A 112 -1.42 -0.26 -4.38
CA CYS A 112 -1.55 0.79 -5.38
C CYS A 112 -2.61 1.81 -4.94
N GLY A 113 -2.25 3.09 -4.95
CA GLY A 113 -3.15 4.18 -4.61
C GLY A 113 -3.32 4.45 -3.11
N CYS A 114 -2.60 3.72 -2.24
CA CYS A 114 -2.76 3.90 -0.79
C CYS A 114 -2.31 5.27 -0.25
N SER A 115 -1.64 6.08 -1.07
CA SER A 115 -1.20 7.44 -0.74
C SER A 115 -1.82 8.53 -1.63
N VAL A 116 -2.80 8.18 -2.47
CA VAL A 116 -3.47 9.10 -3.39
C VAL A 116 -4.49 9.98 -2.65
N GLY A 117 -4.55 11.27 -2.99
CA GLY A 117 -5.59 12.18 -2.55
C GLY A 117 -5.72 12.29 -1.01
N PRO A 118 -6.92 12.09 -0.43
CA PRO A 118 -7.11 12.14 1.02
C PRO A 118 -6.21 11.17 1.80
N ALA A 119 -5.97 9.97 1.27
CA ALA A 119 -5.14 8.97 1.93
C ALA A 119 -3.69 9.46 2.09
N GLY A 120 -3.17 10.15 1.07
CA GLY A 120 -1.91 10.88 1.17
C GLY A 120 -1.94 11.89 2.32
N GLN A 121 -2.93 12.78 2.34
CA GLN A 121 -3.05 13.82 3.39
C GLN A 121 -3.13 13.26 4.81
N LEU A 122 -3.69 12.05 4.96
CA LEU A 122 -3.80 11.32 6.21
C LEU A 122 -2.60 10.39 6.49
N SER A 123 -1.58 10.34 5.63
CA SER A 123 -0.33 9.61 5.88
C SER A 123 0.70 10.48 6.62
N ASP A 124 1.42 9.93 7.59
CA ASP A 124 2.51 10.63 8.29
C ASP A 124 3.88 10.41 7.63
N VAL A 125 4.03 9.27 6.94
CA VAL A 125 5.19 8.95 6.08
C VAL A 125 4.68 8.33 4.78
N ARG A 126 5.00 8.92 3.64
CA ARG A 126 4.64 8.43 2.31
C ARG A 126 5.85 7.87 1.59
N VAL A 127 5.79 6.60 1.21
CA VAL A 127 6.86 5.89 0.51
C VAL A 127 6.36 5.50 -0.88
N TRP A 128 7.11 5.85 -1.91
CA TRP A 128 6.86 5.43 -3.28
C TRP A 128 7.90 4.42 -3.75
N LEU A 129 7.44 3.28 -4.27
CA LEU A 129 8.26 2.26 -4.90
C LEU A 129 8.04 2.24 -6.40
N GLU A 130 9.12 2.34 -7.15
CA GLU A 130 9.13 2.23 -8.60
C GLU A 130 10.02 1.09 -9.10
N ALA A 131 9.71 0.59 -10.29
CA ALA A 131 10.54 -0.35 -11.02
C ALA A 131 10.21 -0.28 -12.51
N ASP A 132 11.17 -0.68 -13.35
CA ASP A 132 11.00 -0.77 -14.81
C ASP A 132 9.77 -1.60 -15.19
N ASP A 133 9.00 -1.12 -16.18
CA ASP A 133 7.75 -1.74 -16.61
C ASP A 133 7.90 -3.19 -17.05
N ASP A 134 8.92 -3.49 -17.86
CA ASP A 134 9.21 -4.86 -18.31
C ASP A 134 9.49 -5.79 -17.13
N LEU A 135 10.19 -5.28 -16.10
CA LEU A 135 10.49 -6.03 -14.89
C LEU A 135 9.25 -6.24 -14.04
N ARG A 136 8.41 -5.21 -13.86
CA ARG A 136 7.14 -5.33 -13.13
C ARG A 136 6.24 -6.37 -13.78
N ARG A 137 6.13 -6.36 -15.12
CA ARG A 137 5.34 -7.35 -15.85
C ARG A 137 5.89 -8.76 -15.66
N ALA A 138 7.21 -8.93 -15.82
CA ALA A 138 7.85 -10.23 -15.60
C ALA A 138 7.64 -10.75 -14.17
N ARG A 139 7.72 -9.88 -13.15
CA ARG A 139 7.46 -10.23 -11.75
C ARG A 139 6.00 -10.63 -11.51
N GLY A 140 5.04 -9.89 -12.07
CA GLY A 140 3.61 -10.18 -11.96
C GLY A 140 3.26 -11.55 -12.56
N LEU A 141 3.79 -11.85 -13.74
CA LEU A 141 3.62 -13.15 -14.40
C LEU A 141 4.08 -14.32 -13.52
N VAL A 142 5.24 -14.18 -12.87
CA VAL A 142 5.78 -15.22 -11.99
C VAL A 142 4.94 -15.37 -10.72
N ARG A 143 4.48 -14.25 -10.12
CA ARG A 143 3.71 -14.26 -8.87
C ARG A 143 2.36 -14.96 -9.03
N ASP A 144 1.63 -14.61 -10.09
CA ASP A 144 0.21 -14.99 -10.22
C ASP A 144 0.00 -16.19 -11.16
N ALA A 145 1.09 -16.91 -11.48
CA ALA A 145 1.09 -18.01 -12.44
C ALA A 145 0.40 -17.68 -13.78
N GLY A 146 0.44 -16.40 -14.18
CA GLY A 146 -0.20 -15.88 -15.39
C GLY A 146 -1.65 -15.40 -15.25
N ALA A 147 -2.33 -15.58 -14.12
CA ALA A 147 -3.70 -15.10 -13.93
C ALA A 147 -3.82 -13.58 -14.07
N PHE A 148 -2.76 -12.84 -13.71
CA PHE A 148 -2.71 -11.39 -13.83
C PHE A 148 -2.49 -10.88 -15.27
N ASP A 149 -2.05 -11.72 -16.22
CA ASP A 149 -1.67 -11.26 -17.57
C ASP A 149 -2.87 -10.73 -18.35
N GLU A 150 -4.06 -11.32 -18.18
CA GLU A 150 -5.27 -10.87 -18.88
C GLU A 150 -5.78 -9.51 -18.37
N HIS A 151 -5.37 -9.10 -17.16
CA HIS A 151 -5.78 -7.87 -16.51
C HIS A 151 -4.67 -6.81 -16.46
N TRP A 152 -3.45 -7.15 -16.91
CA TRP A 152 -2.28 -6.28 -16.82
C TRP A 152 -2.52 -4.90 -17.43
N ASP A 153 -2.96 -4.85 -18.68
CA ASP A 153 -3.15 -3.57 -19.40
C ASP A 153 -4.22 -2.72 -18.71
N THR A 154 -5.37 -3.30 -18.37
CA THR A 154 -6.47 -2.63 -17.66
C THR A 154 -6.03 -2.10 -16.29
N TRP A 155 -5.23 -2.85 -15.56
CA TRP A 155 -4.73 -2.42 -14.26
C TRP A 155 -3.68 -1.31 -14.41
N ALA A 156 -2.75 -1.46 -15.34
CA ALA A 156 -1.71 -0.46 -15.62
C ALA A 156 -2.29 0.88 -16.10
N GLU A 157 -3.37 0.86 -16.89
CA GLU A 157 -4.08 2.08 -17.30
C GLU A 157 -4.72 2.81 -16.11
N GLN A 158 -5.29 2.08 -15.16
CA GLN A 158 -5.83 2.67 -13.92
C GLN A 158 -4.72 3.26 -13.06
N GLU A 159 -3.61 2.54 -12.89
CA GLU A 159 -2.42 3.04 -12.18
C GLU A 159 -1.91 4.33 -12.80
N GLU A 160 -1.68 4.36 -14.12
CA GLU A 160 -1.21 5.54 -14.84
C GLU A 160 -2.14 6.73 -14.65
N SER A 161 -3.45 6.54 -14.89
CA SER A 161 -4.46 7.58 -14.75
C SER A 161 -4.50 8.15 -13.34
N LEU A 162 -4.50 7.27 -12.33
CA LEU A 162 -4.63 7.66 -10.94
C LEU A 162 -3.38 8.42 -10.45
N PHE A 163 -2.20 7.86 -10.66
CA PHE A 163 -0.96 8.43 -10.16
C PHE A 163 -0.58 9.73 -10.87
N THR A 164 -0.77 9.80 -12.18
CA THR A 164 -0.51 11.02 -12.95
C THR A 164 -1.51 12.12 -12.62
N GLY A 165 -2.77 11.77 -12.31
CA GLY A 165 -3.78 12.74 -11.88
C GLY A 165 -3.52 13.37 -10.51
N ASP A 166 -2.84 12.64 -9.62
CA ASP A 166 -2.57 13.06 -8.23
C ASP A 166 -1.12 13.54 -8.01
N GLU A 167 -0.21 13.34 -8.97
CA GLU A 167 1.23 13.57 -8.81
C GLU A 167 1.79 12.80 -7.59
N THR A 168 1.32 11.56 -7.41
CA THR A 168 1.53 10.77 -6.18
C THR A 168 3.00 10.56 -5.86
N ARG A 169 3.83 10.35 -6.88
CA ARG A 169 5.27 10.16 -6.73
C ARG A 169 5.94 11.42 -6.20
N GLU A 170 5.54 12.58 -6.70
CA GLU A 170 6.07 13.89 -6.31
C GLU A 170 5.69 14.24 -4.86
N HIS A 171 4.58 13.71 -4.38
CA HIS A 171 4.09 13.85 -3.02
C HIS A 171 4.71 12.88 -2.00
N ALA A 172 5.57 11.95 -2.42
CA ALA A 172 6.20 10.99 -1.52
C ALA A 172 7.36 11.63 -0.73
N ASP A 173 7.47 11.27 0.55
CA ASP A 173 8.62 11.67 1.39
C ASP A 173 9.88 10.88 1.02
N LEU A 174 9.70 9.63 0.62
CA LEU A 174 10.77 8.70 0.25
C LEU A 174 10.43 8.00 -1.05
N VAL A 175 11.36 8.00 -1.99
CA VAL A 175 11.24 7.30 -3.28
C VAL A 175 12.35 6.26 -3.41
N PHE A 176 11.97 5.03 -3.80
CA PHE A 176 12.91 3.93 -4.01
C PHE A 176 12.67 3.24 -5.35
N ASP A 177 13.75 3.07 -6.12
CA ASP A 177 13.77 2.24 -7.32
C ASP A 177 14.22 0.81 -6.99
N THR A 178 13.38 -0.17 -7.30
CA THR A 178 13.62 -1.60 -7.06
C THR A 178 14.01 -2.37 -8.32
N SER A 179 14.29 -1.69 -9.43
CA SER A 179 14.67 -2.31 -10.71
C SER A 179 15.93 -3.16 -10.61
N HIS A 180 16.85 -2.79 -9.73
CA HIS A 180 18.10 -3.52 -9.51
C HIS A 180 17.97 -4.71 -8.53
N LEU A 181 16.82 -4.85 -7.87
CA LEU A 181 16.58 -5.95 -6.94
C LEU A 181 16.13 -7.17 -7.76
N LEU A 182 17.10 -7.91 -8.31
CA LEU A 182 16.83 -9.26 -8.79
C LEU A 182 16.47 -10.12 -7.57
N ARG A 183 15.36 -10.87 -7.64
CA ARG A 183 15.19 -12.00 -6.72
C ARG A 183 16.35 -12.94 -6.98
N GLU A 184 17.17 -13.22 -5.98
CA GLU A 184 17.93 -14.47 -5.99
C GLU A 184 16.87 -15.57 -6.09
N SER A 185 16.89 -16.33 -7.18
CA SER A 185 16.02 -17.48 -7.36
C SER A 185 16.28 -18.45 -6.21
N ALA A 186 15.27 -18.65 -5.36
CA ALA A 186 15.23 -19.76 -4.42
C ALA A 186 15.03 -21.08 -5.19
#